data_AF-A0A0U3LF80-F1
#
_entry.id   AF-A0A0U3LF80-F1
#
_cell.length_a   1.000
_cell.length_b   1.000
_cell.length_c   1.000
_cell.angle_alpha   90.00
_cell.angle_beta   90.00
_cell.angle_gamma   90.00
#
_symmetry.space_group_name_H-M   'P 1'
#
loop_
_entity.id
_entity.type
_entity.pdbx_description
1 polymer ?
#
loop_
_entity_poly.entity_id
_entity_poly.type
_entity_poly.pdbx_seq_one_letter_code
_entity_poly.pdbx_strand_id
1 'polypeptide(L)'
;MLLDLNDPKSIVAWWEVFPERHGPLLADWAQRRPEVRGAIALASQMIRANPRTAVMLREAELRRAANEVAQVPPSHDEQLAREEGVLQADDFAGQDERDPRDAWDTWDAQEDESVQELDAVAC
;
A
#
# COMPACT_ATOMS: atom_id res chain seq x y z
N MET A 1 -10.47 22.73 2.33
CA MET A 1 -9.68 23.96 2.21
C MET A 1 -9.81 24.46 0.77
N LEU A 2 -10.13 25.74 0.56
CA LEU A 2 -10.21 26.30 -0.79
C LEU A 2 -8.81 26.69 -1.26
N LEU A 3 -8.38 26.14 -2.39
CA LEU A 3 -7.09 26.46 -3.01
C LEU A 3 -7.27 27.67 -3.94
N ASP A 4 -6.49 28.71 -3.71
CA ASP A 4 -6.32 29.83 -4.65
C ASP A 4 -4.90 29.81 -5.21
N LEU A 5 -4.78 29.62 -6.53
CA LEU A 5 -3.50 29.55 -7.23
C LEU A 5 -2.86 30.93 -7.47
N ASN A 6 -3.56 32.02 -7.16
CA ASN A 6 -3.00 33.38 -7.23
C ASN A 6 -2.42 33.85 -5.89
N ASP A 7 -2.76 33.17 -4.78
CA ASP A 7 -2.24 33.49 -3.45
C ASP A 7 -1.17 32.46 -3.02
N PRO A 8 0.11 32.86 -2.94
CA PRO A 8 1.18 31.97 -2.48
C PRO A 8 0.92 31.35 -1.10
N LYS A 9 0.23 32.04 -0.20
CA LYS A 9 -0.07 31.52 1.15
C LYS A 9 -1.10 30.41 1.11
N SER A 10 -2.16 30.57 0.31
CA SER A 10 -3.15 29.52 0.05
C SER A 10 -2.49 28.28 -0.56
N ILE A 11 -1.56 28.48 -1.51
CA ILE A 11 -0.79 27.37 -2.11
C ILE A 11 0.04 26.63 -1.06
N VAL A 12 0.77 27.34 -0.19
CA VAL A 12 1.59 26.73 0.87
C VAL A 12 0.71 25.94 1.84
N ALA A 13 -0.37 26.54 2.33
CA ALA A 13 -1.28 25.87 3.26
C ALA A 13 -1.93 24.62 2.65
N TRP A 14 -2.21 24.63 1.34
CA TRP A 14 -2.76 23.48 0.64
C TRP A 14 -1.69 22.40 0.45
N TRP A 15 -0.47 22.80 0.09
CA TRP A 15 0.66 21.90 -0.06
C TRP A 15 0.99 21.15 1.24
N GLU A 16 0.93 21.82 2.39
CA GLU A 16 1.19 21.23 3.72
C GLU A 16 0.25 20.05 4.06
N VAL A 17 -0.94 19.97 3.45
CA VAL A 17 -1.89 18.87 3.69
C VAL A 17 -1.38 17.54 3.12
N PHE A 18 -0.75 17.57 1.95
CA PHE A 18 -0.25 16.35 1.29
C PHE A 18 0.94 16.64 0.37
N PRO A 19 2.12 16.95 0.94
CA PRO A 19 3.30 17.41 0.20
C PRO A 19 3.72 16.51 -0.96
N GLU A 20 3.60 15.20 -0.81
CA GLU A 20 4.01 14.16 -1.78
C GLU A 20 3.21 14.24 -3.07
N ARG A 21 1.92 14.54 -2.96
CA ARG A 21 1.00 14.61 -4.10
C ARG A 21 0.90 16.02 -4.64
N HIS A 22 0.94 17.01 -3.77
CA HIS A 22 0.73 18.40 -4.13
C HIS A 22 1.97 19.03 -4.77
N GLY A 23 3.18 18.67 -4.35
CA GLY A 23 4.42 19.17 -4.97
C GLY A 23 4.49 18.94 -6.49
N PRO A 24 4.27 17.70 -6.98
CA PRO A 24 4.27 17.40 -8.41
C PRO A 24 3.15 18.10 -9.18
N LEU A 25 1.97 18.25 -8.58
CA LEU A 25 0.85 18.98 -9.17
C LEU A 25 1.18 20.47 -9.37
N LEU A 26 1.87 21.10 -8.40
CA LEU A 26 2.33 22.47 -8.56
C LEU A 26 3.33 22.62 -9.72
N ALA A 27 4.23 21.65 -9.89
CA ALA A 27 5.16 21.65 -11.02
C ALA A 27 4.45 21.52 -12.37
N ASP A 28 3.48 20.62 -12.48
CA ASP A 28 2.65 20.46 -13.70
C ASP A 28 1.82 21.72 -13.99
N TRP A 29 1.19 22.31 -12.97
CA TRP A 29 0.40 23.53 -13.14
C TRP A 29 1.27 24.74 -13.54
N ALA A 30 2.47 24.88 -12.97
CA ALA A 30 3.40 25.94 -13.38
C ALA A 30 3.81 25.83 -14.85
N GLN A 31 3.85 24.62 -15.40
CA GLN A 31 4.13 24.40 -16.83
C GLN A 31 2.92 24.76 -17.70
N ARG A 32 1.73 24.29 -17.34
CA ARG A 32 0.50 24.43 -18.15
C ARG A 32 -0.16 25.80 -18.06
N ARG A 33 0.00 26.51 -16.94
CA ARG A 33 -0.70 27.75 -16.60
C ARG A 33 0.29 28.88 -16.31
N PRO A 34 0.78 29.59 -17.35
CA PRO A 34 1.76 30.67 -17.17
C PRO A 34 1.25 31.78 -16.25
N GLU A 35 -0.06 32.04 -16.21
CA GLU A 35 -0.71 33.07 -15.39
C GLU A 35 -0.47 32.91 -13.87
N VAL A 36 -0.36 31.68 -13.37
CA VAL A 36 -0.15 31.38 -11.93
C VAL A 36 1.29 31.00 -11.61
N ARG A 37 2.17 30.92 -12.62
CA ARG A 37 3.56 30.48 -12.45
C ARG A 37 4.32 31.33 -11.42
N GLY A 38 4.07 32.64 -11.40
CA GLY A 38 4.68 33.56 -10.43
C GLY A 38 4.29 33.24 -8.99
N ALA A 39 3.00 33.03 -8.73
CA ALA A 39 2.50 32.68 -7.39
C ALA A 39 3.02 31.30 -6.93
N ILE A 40 3.07 30.32 -7.83
CA ILE A 40 3.64 28.99 -7.54
C ILE A 40 5.14 29.07 -7.24
N ALA A 41 5.89 29.91 -7.97
CA ALA A 41 7.32 30.11 -7.72
C ALA A 41 7.57 30.74 -6.35
N LEU A 42 6.77 31.77 -5.97
CA LEU A 42 6.83 32.38 -4.65
C LEU A 42 6.46 31.38 -3.54
N ALA A 43 5.39 30.61 -3.72
CA ALA A 43 5.01 29.56 -2.77
C ALA A 43 6.13 28.52 -2.59
N SER A 44 6.77 28.11 -3.68
CA SER A 44 7.92 27.19 -3.65
C SER A 44 9.11 27.77 -2.88
N GLN A 45 9.36 29.07 -3.04
CA GLN A 45 10.39 29.77 -2.26
C GLN A 45 10.04 29.81 -0.77
N MET A 46 8.78 30.10 -0.43
CA MET A 46 8.30 30.11 0.96
C MET A 46 8.43 28.74 1.61
N ILE A 47 8.06 27.66 0.90
CA ILE A 47 8.19 26.28 1.37
C ILE A 47 9.65 25.95 1.71
N ARG A 48 10.60 26.36 0.86
CA ARG A 48 12.03 26.10 1.08
C ARG A 48 12.65 26.99 2.16
N ALA A 49 12.16 28.22 2.30
CA ALA A 49 12.69 29.19 3.26
C ALA A 49 12.23 28.92 4.70
N ASN A 50 11.06 28.32 4.90
CA ASN A 50 10.56 27.99 6.23
C ASN A 50 11.13 26.62 6.69
N PRO A 51 11.81 26.54 7.85
CA PRO A 51 12.44 25.31 8.33
C PRO A 51 11.46 24.14 8.47
N ARG A 52 10.23 24.39 8.93
CA ARG A 52 9.22 23.35 9.14
C ARG A 52 8.81 22.73 7.82
N THR A 53 8.46 23.56 6.85
CA THR A 53 8.02 23.10 5.52
C THR A 53 9.18 22.52 4.71
N ALA A 54 10.41 22.99 4.93
CA ALA A 54 11.60 22.41 4.31
C ALA A 54 11.86 20.96 4.76
N VAL A 55 11.63 20.64 6.04
CA VAL A 55 11.69 19.26 6.54
C VAL A 55 10.61 18.40 5.87
N MET A 56 9.37 18.89 5.82
CA MET A 56 8.27 18.17 5.15
C MET A 56 8.56 17.92 3.67
N LEU A 57 9.16 18.90 2.96
CA LEU A 57 9.55 18.76 1.57
C LEU A 57 10.56 17.62 1.40
N ARG A 58 11.60 17.59 2.25
CA ARG A 58 12.63 16.54 2.21
C ARG A 58 12.04 15.16 2.49
N GLU A 59 11.16 15.04 3.48
CA GLU A 59 10.48 13.78 3.79
C GLU A 59 9.61 13.30 2.62
N ALA A 60 8.88 14.22 1.98
CA ALA A 60 8.04 13.91 0.85
C ALA A 60 8.85 13.42 -0.35
N GLU A 61 10.01 14.04 -0.62
CA GLU A 61 10.95 13.60 -1.65
C GLU A 61 11.48 12.18 -1.37
N LEU A 62 11.85 11.89 -0.12
CA LEU A 62 12.32 10.57 0.28
C LEU A 62 11.23 9.49 0.14
N ARG A 63 10.00 9.77 0.58
CA ARG A 63 8.87 8.83 0.42
C ARG A 63 8.56 8.57 -1.05
N ARG A 64 8.65 9.60 -1.87
CA ARG A 64 8.43 9.48 -3.32
C ARG A 64 9.48 8.58 -3.97
N ALA A 65 10.76 8.80 -3.64
CA ALA A 65 11.85 7.97 -4.13
C ALA A 65 11.68 6.50 -3.68
N ALA A 66 11.29 6.28 -2.42
CA ALA A 66 11.03 4.93 -1.91
C ALA A 66 9.88 4.23 -2.65
N ASN A 67 8.79 4.96 -2.92
CA ASN A 67 7.66 4.41 -3.69
C ASN A 67 8.03 4.10 -5.14
N GLU A 68 8.89 4.91 -5.76
CA GLU A 68 9.36 4.67 -7.12
C GLU A 68 10.20 3.39 -7.20
N VAL A 69 11.09 3.16 -6.23
CA VAL A 69 11.87 1.92 -6.12
C VAL A 69 10.97 0.70 -5.88
N ALA A 70 9.94 0.82 -5.04
CA ALA A 70 9.01 -0.26 -4.77
C ALA A 70 8.15 -0.65 -5.99
N GLN A 71 8.01 0.22 -6.99
CA GLN A 71 7.26 -0.04 -8.21
C GLN A 71 8.09 -0.57 -9.37
N VAL A 72 9.39 -0.79 -9.20
CA VAL A 72 10.23 -1.43 -10.22
C VAL A 72 9.81 -2.90 -10.32
N PRO A 73 9.22 -3.34 -11.46
CA PRO A 73 8.90 -4.76 -11.63
C PRO A 73 10.19 -5.58 -11.61
N PRO A 74 10.16 -6.80 -11.05
CA PRO A 74 11.34 -7.65 -11.01
C PRO A 74 11.86 -7.88 -12.43
N SER A 75 13.19 -7.86 -12.57
CA SER A 75 13.83 -8.10 -13.86
C SER A 75 13.53 -9.51 -14.37
N HIS A 76 13.62 -9.70 -15.69
CA HIS A 76 13.43 -11.01 -16.33
C HIS A 76 14.36 -12.10 -15.73
N ASP A 77 15.59 -11.73 -15.35
CA ASP A 77 16.53 -12.65 -14.69
C ASP A 77 16.09 -13.04 -13.27
N GLU A 78 15.49 -12.11 -12.52
CA GLU A 78 14.89 -12.40 -11.20
C GLU A 78 13.60 -13.22 -11.32
N GLN A 79 12.86 -13.09 -12.43
CA GLN A 79 11.70 -13.91 -12.73
C GLN A 79 12.10 -15.35 -13.08
N LEU A 80 13.13 -15.54 -13.92
CA LEU A 80 13.68 -16.86 -14.24
C LEU A 80 14.26 -17.57 -13.01
N ALA A 81 15.02 -16.86 -12.16
CA ALA A 81 15.55 -17.43 -10.92
C ALA A 81 14.45 -17.89 -9.94
N ARG A 82 13.28 -17.24 -9.97
CA ARG A 82 12.12 -17.64 -9.17
C ARG A 82 11.42 -18.88 -9.75
N GLU A 83 11.39 -19.02 -11.07
CA GLU A 83 10.84 -20.21 -11.74
C GLU A 83 11.76 -21.43 -11.57
N GLU A 84 13.09 -21.24 -11.63
CA GLU A 84 14.06 -22.32 -11.40
C GLU A 84 14.08 -22.82 -9.95
N GLY A 85 13.82 -21.95 -8.97
CA GLY A 85 13.69 -22.34 -7.56
C GLY A 85 12.42 -23.14 -7.24
N VAL A 86 11.37 -23.03 -8.06
CA VAL A 86 10.12 -23.80 -7.90
C VAL A 86 10.26 -25.21 -8.47
N LEU A 87 11.13 -25.43 -9.47
CA LEU A 87 11.34 -26.74 -10.09
C LEU A 87 12.32 -27.66 -9.34
N GLN A 88 12.98 -27.18 -8.27
CA GLN A 88 13.97 -27.95 -7.52
C GLN A 88 13.43 -28.55 -6.21
N ALA A 89 12.15 -28.36 -5.89
CA ALA A 89 11.52 -28.86 -4.67
C ALA A 89 10.86 -30.25 -4.80
N ASP A 90 10.78 -30.82 -6.00
CA ASP A 90 9.99 -32.05 -6.25
C ASP A 90 10.80 -33.37 -6.17
N ASP A 91 12.10 -33.34 -5.91
CA ASP A 91 12.95 -34.55 -5.95
C ASP A 91 13.25 -35.19 -4.57
N PHE A 92 12.65 -34.73 -3.47
CA PHE A 92 12.89 -35.36 -2.15
C PHE A 92 11.66 -35.42 -1.23
N ALA A 93 10.67 -36.22 -1.61
CA ALA A 93 9.73 -36.79 -0.65
C ALA A 93 9.42 -38.24 -1.04
N GLY A 94 10.19 -39.17 -0.45
CA GLY A 94 9.80 -40.57 -0.42
C GLY A 94 8.45 -40.72 0.27
N GLN A 95 7.52 -41.37 -0.43
CA GLN A 95 6.50 -42.29 0.08
C GLN A 95 5.90 -41.98 1.46
N ASP A 96 4.72 -41.38 1.47
CA ASP A 96 3.64 -41.73 2.41
C ASP A 96 2.33 -41.68 1.62
N GLU A 97 1.95 -42.82 1.04
CA GLU A 97 0.65 -43.04 0.41
C GLU A 97 -0.45 -42.93 1.47
N ARG A 98 -0.92 -41.71 1.72
CA ARG A 98 -2.27 -41.50 2.25
C ARG A 98 -3.21 -41.22 1.08
N ASP A 99 -4.02 -42.22 0.76
CA ASP A 99 -5.10 -42.12 -0.22
C ASP A 99 -6.07 -40.99 0.20
N PRO A 100 -6.26 -39.93 -0.62
CA PRO A 100 -7.15 -38.83 -0.29
C PRO A 100 -8.64 -39.20 -0.26
N ARG A 101 -9.00 -40.45 -0.54
CA ARG A 101 -10.39 -40.95 -0.42
C ARG A 101 -10.83 -41.21 1.02
N ASP A 102 -9.90 -41.44 1.95
CA ASP A 102 -10.23 -41.71 3.37
C ASP A 102 -10.52 -40.44 4.19
N ALA A 103 -10.28 -39.24 3.65
CA ALA A 103 -10.42 -37.98 4.39
C ALA A 103 -11.87 -37.47 4.50
N TRP A 104 -12.81 -38.03 3.74
CA TRP A 104 -14.21 -37.56 3.71
C TRP A 104 -15.16 -38.41 4.58
N ASP A 105 -14.75 -39.61 5.01
CA ASP A 105 -15.59 -40.52 5.81
C ASP A 105 -15.63 -40.21 7.32
N THR A 106 -14.89 -39.18 7.78
CA THR A 106 -14.80 -38.84 9.22
C THR A 106 -15.62 -37.61 9.62
N TRP A 107 -16.37 -36.99 8.71
CA TRP A 107 -17.14 -35.77 8.99
C TRP A 107 -18.62 -36.00 9.34
N ASP A 108 -19.09 -37.25 9.40
CA ASP A 108 -20.47 -37.62 9.73
C ASP A 108 -20.63 -38.25 11.14
N ALA A 109 -19.60 -38.20 11.99
CA ALA A 109 -19.61 -38.84 13.31
C ALA A 109 -19.60 -37.84 14.50
N GLN A 110 -19.97 -36.58 14.30
CA GLN A 110 -19.93 -35.58 15.36
C GLN A 110 -21.12 -34.60 15.36
N GLU A 111 -22.34 -35.07 15.12
CA GLU A 111 -23.56 -34.32 15.46
C GLU A 111 -24.70 -35.27 15.91
N ASP A 112 -24.51 -36.03 17.00
CA ASP A 112 -25.65 -36.70 17.65
C ASP A 112 -25.37 -37.13 19.09
N GLU A 113 -25.05 -36.18 20.01
CA GLU A 113 -25.21 -36.44 21.45
C GLU A 113 -25.25 -35.14 22.28
N SER A 114 -26.29 -34.31 22.15
CA SER A 114 -26.63 -33.32 23.20
C SER A 114 -27.98 -32.62 22.97
N VAL A 115 -29.07 -33.37 22.78
CA VAL A 115 -30.42 -32.86 23.07
C VAL A 115 -31.29 -33.99 23.64
N GLN A 116 -31.29 -34.14 24.96
CA GLN A 116 -32.45 -34.55 25.79
C GLN A 116 -32.01 -34.90 27.22
N GLU A 117 -31.98 -33.91 28.11
CA GLU A 117 -32.31 -34.17 29.52
C GLU A 117 -32.96 -32.92 30.14
N LEU A 118 -34.16 -32.63 29.65
CA LEU A 118 -35.14 -31.79 30.33
C LEU A 118 -36.48 -32.52 30.30
N ASP A 119 -36.63 -33.50 31.19
CA ASP A 119 -37.85 -33.71 31.96
C ASP A 119 -37.67 -34.94 32.87
N ALA A 120 -37.77 -34.71 34.18
CA ALA A 120 -38.51 -35.52 35.16
C ALA A 120 -37.82 -35.57 36.54
N VAL A 121 -38.06 -34.56 37.37
CA VAL A 121 -38.34 -34.82 38.79
C VAL A 121 -39.52 -33.96 39.20
N ALA A 122 -40.72 -34.50 39.01
CA ALA A 122 -41.87 -34.21 39.84
C ALA A 122 -42.15 -35.45 40.68
N CYS A 123 -41.85 -35.36 41.97
CA CYS A 123 -42.51 -36.05 43.10
C CYS A 123 -41.87 -35.53 44.40
#